data_AF-A0A9W9L5B8-F1
#
_entry.id   AF-A0A9W9L5B8-F1
#
_cell.length_a   1.000
_cell.length_b   1.000
_cell.length_c   1.000
_cell.angle_alpha   90.00
_cell.angle_beta   90.00
_cell.angle_gamma   90.00
#
_symmetry.space_group_name_H-M   'P 1'
#
loop_
_entity.id
_entity.type
_entity.pdbx_description
1 polymer ?
#
loop_
_entity_poly.entity_id
_entity_poly.type
_entity_poly.pdbx_seq_one_letter_code
_entity_poly.pdbx_strand_id
1 'polypeptide(L)'
;MSYADAAAKGPKQSPEDYSRAPELGGIYKDESESTASLIDVDSPHVTAVDSDFLSQEVKTTTQAERLEREAAEEEKKRAEEESNKKAKPRKAKSSGFGANSDNPVYIGNAVLYTLVGAGLSFGAYHKHARGKLSWETIGLWSGAVGAVGVVDYFVSKWFLQNKYPPK
;
A
#
# COMPACT_ATOMS: atom_id res chain seq x y z
N MET A 1 20.07 -3.69 29.93
CA MET A 1 19.72 -5.02 29.39
C MET A 1 20.25 -5.09 27.97
N SER A 2 21.17 -6.00 27.66
CA SER A 2 21.74 -6.14 26.30
C SER A 2 20.85 -7.06 25.46
N TYR A 3 20.70 -6.75 24.17
CA TYR A 3 19.98 -7.61 23.21
C TYR A 3 20.58 -9.02 23.13
N ALA A 4 21.90 -9.12 23.28
CA ALA A 4 22.61 -10.39 23.26
C ALA A 4 22.17 -11.33 24.41
N ASP A 5 21.98 -10.79 25.62
CA ASP A 5 21.55 -11.56 26.79
C ASP A 5 20.10 -12.06 26.68
N ALA A 6 19.24 -11.33 25.95
CA ALA A 6 17.86 -11.74 25.71
C ALA A 6 17.79 -12.88 24.66
N ALA A 7 18.60 -12.79 23.60
CA ALA A 7 18.65 -13.82 22.56
C ALA A 7 19.26 -15.14 23.08
N ALA A 8 20.25 -15.08 23.96
CA ALA A 8 20.86 -16.27 24.56
C ALA A 8 19.93 -17.07 25.49
N LYS A 9 18.79 -16.49 25.91
CA LYS A 9 17.78 -17.13 26.77
C LYS A 9 16.66 -17.81 25.99
N GLY A 10 16.83 -18.05 24.69
CA GLY A 10 15.88 -18.81 23.88
C GLY A 10 15.59 -20.21 24.46
N PRO A 11 14.47 -20.84 24.03
CA PRO A 11 14.11 -22.19 24.49
C PRO A 11 15.24 -23.16 24.18
N LYS A 12 15.74 -23.85 25.20
CA LYS A 12 16.76 -24.89 25.04
C LYS A 12 16.12 -26.08 24.33
N GLN A 13 16.75 -26.53 23.26
CA GLN A 13 16.32 -27.70 22.49
C GLN A 13 16.25 -28.93 23.40
N SER A 14 15.13 -29.67 23.36
CA SER A 14 14.92 -30.85 24.18
C SER A 14 15.73 -32.05 23.65
N PRO A 15 16.11 -33.04 24.48
CA PRO A 15 16.85 -34.23 24.02
C PRO A 15 16.16 -34.98 22.86
N GLU A 16 14.82 -34.94 22.82
CA GLU A 16 14.02 -35.54 21.74
C GLU A 16 14.20 -34.81 20.40
N ASP A 17 14.40 -33.49 20.43
CA ASP A 17 14.63 -32.67 19.22
C ASP A 17 16.01 -32.91 18.61
N TYR A 18 17.02 -33.35 19.39
CA TYR A 18 18.34 -33.69 18.83
C TYR A 18 18.27 -34.92 17.93
N SER A 19 17.39 -35.88 18.27
CA SER A 19 17.23 -37.12 17.50
C SER A 19 16.38 -36.93 16.24
N ARG A 20 15.62 -35.83 16.19
CA ARG A 20 14.75 -35.47 15.05
C ARG A 20 15.44 -34.53 14.06
N ALA A 21 16.51 -33.86 14.49
CA ALA A 21 17.29 -33.00 13.62
C ALA A 21 18.11 -33.85 12.63
N PRO A 22 18.12 -33.50 11.33
CA PRO A 22 18.98 -34.18 10.37
C PRO A 22 20.46 -33.96 10.73
N GLU A 23 21.28 -35.02 10.56
CA GLU A 23 22.73 -34.93 10.80
C GLU A 23 23.33 -33.85 9.89
N LEU A 24 23.99 -32.85 10.51
CA LEU A 24 24.73 -31.84 9.76
C LEU A 24 25.98 -32.50 9.20
N GLY A 25 26.06 -32.61 7.87
CA GLY A 25 27.25 -33.13 7.20
C GLY A 25 28.49 -32.32 7.58
N GLY A 26 29.55 -33.01 7.99
CA GLY A 26 30.82 -32.38 8.36
C GLY A 26 31.39 -31.56 7.20
N ILE A 27 31.87 -30.35 7.50
CA ILE A 27 32.56 -29.50 6.53
C ILE A 27 33.97 -30.06 6.35
N TYR A 28 34.30 -30.48 5.13
CA TYR A 28 35.66 -30.87 4.77
C TYR A 28 36.55 -29.62 4.84
N LYS A 29 37.51 -29.61 5.77
CA LYS A 29 38.40 -28.47 6.00
C LYS A 29 39.79 -28.86 5.52
N ASP A 30 40.06 -28.59 4.25
CA ASP A 30 41.40 -28.73 3.69
C ASP A 30 42.16 -27.41 3.96
N GLU A 31 43.12 -27.44 4.87
CA GLU A 31 43.94 -26.26 5.22
C GLU A 31 45.00 -25.96 4.14
N SER A 32 45.07 -26.77 3.08
CA SER A 32 46.03 -26.63 1.97
C SER A 32 45.66 -25.54 0.97
N GLU A 33 44.42 -25.05 0.97
CA GLU A 33 43.94 -23.96 0.11
C GLU A 33 43.96 -22.61 0.85
N SER A 34 45.09 -22.27 1.48
CA SER A 34 45.30 -20.93 2.03
C SER A 34 45.31 -19.90 0.89
N THR A 35 44.19 -19.21 0.71
CA THR A 35 44.02 -18.05 -0.20
C THR A 35 44.83 -16.81 0.21
N ALA A 36 45.59 -16.90 1.30
CA ALA A 36 46.38 -15.82 1.87
C ALA A 36 47.54 -15.33 0.98
N SER A 37 47.95 -16.10 -0.05
CA SER A 37 49.08 -15.77 -0.93
C SER A 37 48.71 -15.32 -2.35
N LEU A 38 47.41 -15.28 -2.70
CA LEU A 38 46.94 -14.89 -4.02
C LEU A 38 46.39 -13.46 -4.04
N ILE A 39 47.13 -12.54 -3.45
CA ILE A 39 46.80 -11.12 -3.53
C ILE A 39 48.03 -10.42 -4.10
N ASP A 40 48.00 -10.23 -5.42
CA ASP A 40 48.83 -9.25 -6.10
C ASP A 40 48.33 -7.85 -5.67
N VAL A 41 48.92 -7.31 -4.60
CA VAL A 41 48.63 -5.98 -4.03
C VAL A 41 49.63 -4.96 -4.56
N ASP A 42 49.99 -4.95 -5.83
CA ASP A 42 50.81 -3.87 -6.40
C ASP A 42 50.28 -3.40 -7.77
N SER A 43 48.98 -3.10 -7.81
CA SER A 43 48.48 -2.12 -8.78
C SER A 43 48.11 -0.85 -8.02
N PRO A 44 48.81 0.29 -8.19
CA PRO A 44 48.43 1.55 -7.57
C PRO A 44 47.14 2.04 -8.24
N HIS A 45 46.00 1.51 -7.80
CA HIS A 45 44.70 1.95 -8.26
C HIS A 45 44.38 3.28 -7.58
N VAL A 46 44.83 4.37 -8.20
CA VAL A 46 44.49 5.72 -7.77
C VAL A 46 43.10 6.03 -8.29
N THR A 47 42.08 5.82 -7.45
CA THR A 47 40.75 6.37 -7.68
C THR A 47 40.82 7.87 -7.40
N ALA A 48 40.85 8.69 -8.45
CA ALA A 48 40.66 10.12 -8.32
C ALA A 48 39.22 10.38 -7.86
N VAL A 49 39.08 11.02 -6.71
CA VAL A 49 37.80 11.49 -6.18
C VAL A 49 37.53 12.88 -6.78
N ASP A 50 36.27 13.16 -7.13
CA ASP A 50 35.88 14.48 -7.62
C ASP A 50 36.28 15.59 -6.63
N SER A 51 36.70 16.75 -7.15
CA SER A 51 37.13 17.89 -6.32
C SER A 51 36.04 18.38 -5.36
N ASP A 52 34.78 18.15 -5.71
CA ASP A 52 33.60 18.62 -4.99
C ASP A 52 33.10 17.61 -3.93
N PHE A 53 33.77 16.48 -3.75
CA PHE A 53 33.37 15.45 -2.78
C PHE A 53 33.25 15.98 -1.34
N LEU A 54 34.06 16.98 -0.97
CA LEU A 54 34.02 17.58 0.36
C LEU A 54 32.77 18.45 0.57
N SER A 55 32.27 19.10 -0.48
CA SER A 55 31.11 19.99 -0.46
C SER A 55 29.78 19.28 -0.71
N GLN A 56 29.79 18.03 -1.17
CA GLN A 56 28.59 17.21 -1.32
C GLN A 56 27.94 16.91 0.04
N GLU A 57 26.61 17.05 0.10
CA GLU A 57 25.80 16.72 1.27
C GLU A 57 25.70 15.20 1.51
N VAL A 58 25.66 14.43 0.41
CA VAL A 58 25.62 12.96 0.41
C VAL A 58 26.92 12.42 -0.18
N LYS A 59 27.74 11.80 0.66
CA LYS A 59 29.11 11.38 0.28
C LYS A 59 29.22 9.89 -0.03
N THR A 60 28.20 9.10 0.30
CA THR A 60 28.19 7.66 0.06
C THR A 60 26.94 7.23 -0.68
N THR A 61 27.08 6.20 -1.49
CA THR A 61 25.95 5.57 -2.20
C THR A 61 24.92 5.01 -1.22
N THR A 62 25.36 4.50 -0.07
CA THR A 62 24.48 4.01 1.01
C THR A 62 23.66 5.11 1.67
N GLN A 63 24.22 6.32 1.79
CA GLN A 63 23.50 7.47 2.34
C GLN A 63 22.49 8.00 1.33
N ALA A 64 22.82 7.98 0.03
CA ALA A 64 21.87 8.30 -1.04
C ALA A 64 20.68 7.33 -1.05
N GLU A 65 20.94 6.03 -0.99
CA GLU A 65 19.88 4.99 -0.96
C GLU A 65 18.96 5.15 0.25
N ARG A 66 19.51 5.50 1.43
CA ARG A 66 18.70 5.78 2.62
C ARG A 66 17.78 6.98 2.40
N LEU A 67 18.30 8.08 1.85
CA LEU A 67 17.53 9.30 1.60
C LEU A 67 16.38 9.04 0.60
N GLU A 68 16.64 8.28 -0.46
CA GLU A 68 15.64 7.90 -1.45
C GLU A 68 14.53 7.04 -0.82
N ARG A 69 14.90 6.09 0.03
CA ARG A 69 13.92 5.25 0.75
C ARG A 69 13.05 6.08 1.70
N GLU A 70 13.66 6.98 2.47
CA GLU A 70 12.93 7.86 3.39
C GLU A 70 11.96 8.79 2.64
N ALA A 71 12.40 9.37 1.51
CA ALA A 71 11.56 10.19 0.65
C ALA A 71 10.37 9.40 0.07
N ALA A 72 10.62 8.17 -0.42
CA ALA A 72 9.58 7.30 -0.95
C ALA A 72 8.55 6.89 0.13
N GLU A 73 9.01 6.65 1.37
CA GLU A 73 8.11 6.38 2.49
C GLU A 73 7.30 7.62 2.90
N GLU A 74 7.90 8.81 2.85
CA GLU A 74 7.20 10.06 3.16
C GLU A 74 6.12 10.38 2.11
N GLU A 75 6.41 10.17 0.82
CA GLU A 75 5.42 10.31 -0.25
C GLU A 75 4.26 9.33 -0.09
N LYS A 76 4.55 8.06 0.24
CA LYS A 76 3.51 7.06 0.53
C LYS A 76 2.64 7.49 1.70
N LYS A 77 3.23 7.96 2.81
CA LYS A 77 2.49 8.47 3.96
C LYS A 77 1.63 9.69 3.60
N ARG A 78 2.16 10.62 2.81
CA ARG A 78 1.39 11.80 2.34
C ARG A 78 0.22 11.38 1.44
N ALA A 79 0.41 10.41 0.55
CA ALA A 79 -0.65 9.87 -0.29
C ALA A 79 -1.72 9.13 0.53
N GLU A 80 -1.31 8.35 1.52
CA GLU A 80 -2.20 7.69 2.48
C GLU A 80 -2.99 8.71 3.31
N GLU A 81 -2.35 9.78 3.79
CA GLU A 81 -3.04 10.85 4.49
C GLU A 81 -4.02 11.61 3.60
N GLU A 82 -3.66 11.91 2.35
CA GLU A 82 -4.56 12.55 1.40
C GLU A 82 -5.76 11.67 1.09
N SER A 83 -5.53 10.37 0.85
CA SER A 83 -6.60 9.41 0.61
C SER A 83 -7.50 9.27 1.83
N ASN A 84 -6.95 9.24 3.05
CA ASN A 84 -7.73 9.26 4.29
C ASN A 84 -8.50 10.56 4.50
N LYS A 85 -7.92 11.73 4.15
CA LYS A 85 -8.61 13.03 4.19
C LYS A 85 -9.76 13.08 3.18
N LYS A 86 -9.60 12.44 2.01
CA LYS A 86 -10.65 12.27 0.98
C LYS A 86 -11.70 11.22 1.35
N ALA A 87 -11.31 10.18 2.09
CA ALA A 87 -12.16 9.08 2.54
C ALA A 87 -12.88 9.37 3.87
N LYS A 88 -12.42 10.36 4.65
CA LYS A 88 -13.23 10.90 5.76
C LYS A 88 -14.58 11.32 5.16
N PRO A 89 -15.71 10.73 5.61
CA PRO A 89 -17.00 11.17 5.13
C PRO A 89 -17.06 12.66 5.44
N ARG A 90 -17.09 13.49 4.39
CA ARG A 90 -17.41 14.91 4.57
C ARG A 90 -18.72 14.85 5.35
N LYS A 91 -18.71 15.31 6.61
CA LYS A 91 -19.94 15.47 7.39
C LYS A 91 -20.80 16.44 6.58
N ALA A 92 -21.58 15.92 5.66
CA ALA A 92 -22.64 16.65 5.01
C ALA A 92 -23.47 17.16 6.18
N LYS A 93 -23.61 18.48 6.30
CA LYS A 93 -24.46 19.08 7.33
C LYS A 93 -25.79 18.32 7.28
N SER A 94 -26.06 17.51 8.29
CA SER A 94 -27.16 16.54 8.30
C SER A 94 -28.52 17.20 8.49
N SER A 95 -28.63 18.50 8.24
CA SER A 95 -29.79 19.34 8.51
C SER A 95 -30.95 19.11 7.53
N GLY A 96 -31.04 17.96 6.85
CA GLY A 96 -32.10 17.68 5.88
C GLY A 96 -32.47 16.22 5.66
N PHE A 97 -31.70 15.24 6.16
CA PHE A 97 -32.01 13.83 5.87
C PHE A 97 -33.25 13.34 6.63
N GLY A 98 -33.47 13.81 7.86
CA GLY A 98 -34.67 13.50 8.64
C GLY A 98 -35.91 14.32 8.25
N ALA A 99 -35.73 15.50 7.62
CA ALA A 99 -36.87 16.32 7.20
C ALA A 99 -37.57 15.75 5.95
N ASN A 100 -36.84 14.98 5.15
CA ASN A 100 -37.30 14.47 3.87
C ASN A 100 -37.19 12.94 3.76
N SER A 101 -37.13 12.25 4.92
CA SER A 101 -37.10 10.80 5.03
C SER A 101 -38.36 10.12 4.50
N ASP A 102 -39.48 10.83 4.39
CA ASP A 102 -40.74 10.31 3.85
C ASP A 102 -40.84 10.44 2.32
N ASN A 103 -39.86 11.09 1.68
CA ASN A 103 -39.90 11.33 0.25
C ASN A 103 -39.40 10.07 -0.51
N PRO A 104 -40.25 9.46 -1.36
CA PRO A 104 -39.93 8.21 -2.03
C PRO A 104 -38.73 8.32 -2.98
N VAL A 105 -38.44 9.52 -3.51
CA VAL A 105 -37.28 9.76 -4.37
C VAL A 105 -35.97 9.59 -3.59
N TYR A 106 -35.92 10.08 -2.35
CA TYR A 106 -34.71 9.98 -1.52
C TYR A 106 -34.49 8.57 -0.99
N ILE A 107 -35.56 7.88 -0.58
CA ILE A 107 -35.50 6.47 -0.19
C ILE A 107 -35.07 5.62 -1.39
N GLY A 108 -35.69 5.83 -2.55
CA GLY A 108 -35.38 5.10 -3.79
C GLY A 108 -33.92 5.24 -4.19
N ASN A 109 -33.40 6.48 -4.21
CA ASN A 109 -32.00 6.73 -4.55
C ASN A 109 -31.04 6.14 -3.50
N ALA A 110 -31.39 6.19 -2.21
CA ALA A 110 -30.60 5.56 -1.15
C ALA A 110 -30.49 4.05 -1.34
N VAL A 111 -31.60 3.36 -1.63
CA VAL A 111 -31.61 1.91 -1.92
C VAL A 111 -30.86 1.60 -3.21
N LEU A 112 -31.01 2.42 -4.25
CA LEU A 112 -30.32 2.23 -5.51
C LEU A 112 -28.80 2.33 -5.34
N TYR A 113 -28.33 3.39 -4.67
CA TYR A 113 -26.90 3.58 -4.44
C TYR A 113 -26.29 2.53 -3.53
N THR A 114 -27.03 2.01 -2.53
CA THR A 114 -26.52 0.92 -1.68
C THR A 114 -26.36 -0.38 -2.46
N LEU A 115 -27.32 -0.73 -3.32
CA LEU A 115 -27.24 -1.91 -4.19
C LEU A 115 -26.10 -1.77 -5.21
N VAL A 116 -25.99 -0.62 -5.87
CA VAL A 116 -24.91 -0.35 -6.82
C VAL A 116 -23.55 -0.38 -6.12
N GLY A 117 -23.42 0.26 -4.96
CA GLY A 117 -22.19 0.27 -4.16
C GLY A 117 -21.78 -1.14 -3.71
N ALA A 118 -22.72 -1.94 -3.21
CA ALA A 118 -22.45 -3.32 -2.80
C ALA A 118 -22.04 -4.19 -3.99
N GLY A 119 -22.76 -4.10 -5.12
CA GLY A 119 -22.46 -4.86 -6.33
C GLY A 119 -21.11 -4.52 -6.94
N LEU A 120 -20.77 -3.23 -7.04
CA LEU A 120 -19.47 -2.77 -7.54
C LEU A 120 -18.33 -3.16 -6.60
N SER A 121 -18.53 -3.06 -5.28
CA SER A 121 -17.51 -3.46 -4.30
C SER A 121 -17.22 -4.95 -4.36
N PHE A 122 -18.26 -5.79 -4.44
CA PHE A 122 -18.13 -7.23 -4.58
C PHE A 122 -17.47 -7.62 -5.92
N GLY A 123 -17.91 -7.02 -7.02
CA GLY A 123 -17.36 -7.27 -8.36
C GLY A 123 -15.89 -6.85 -8.49
N ALA A 124 -15.53 -5.69 -7.91
CA ALA A 124 -14.16 -5.21 -7.86
C ALA A 124 -13.26 -6.13 -7.02
N TYR A 125 -13.72 -6.53 -5.83
CA TYR A 125 -13.00 -7.49 -4.98
C TYR A 125 -12.74 -8.81 -5.71
N HIS A 126 -13.76 -9.34 -6.39
CA HIS A 126 -13.63 -10.60 -7.09
C HIS A 126 -12.70 -10.53 -8.31
N LYS A 127 -12.72 -9.42 -9.07
CA LYS A 127 -11.78 -9.19 -10.18
C LYS A 127 -10.35 -8.94 -9.69
N HIS A 128 -10.19 -8.25 -8.56
CA HIS A 128 -8.90 -8.01 -7.93
C HIS A 128 -8.28 -9.33 -7.45
N ALA A 129 -9.04 -10.17 -6.76
CA ALA A 129 -8.58 -11.50 -6.31
C ALA A 129 -8.14 -12.41 -7.46
N ARG A 130 -8.64 -12.19 -8.68
CA ARG A 130 -8.27 -12.94 -9.90
C ARG A 130 -7.15 -12.28 -10.71
N GLY A 131 -6.59 -11.16 -10.26
CA GLY A 131 -5.57 -10.40 -11.00
C GLY A 131 -6.05 -9.78 -12.31
N LYS A 132 -7.38 -9.68 -12.54
CA LYS A 132 -7.98 -9.18 -13.79
C LYS A 132 -8.50 -7.75 -13.67
N LEU A 133 -8.07 -7.01 -12.65
CA LEU A 133 -8.45 -5.62 -12.44
C LEU A 133 -7.54 -4.73 -13.29
N SER A 134 -8.02 -4.29 -14.46
CA SER A 134 -7.31 -3.33 -15.31
C SER A 134 -7.82 -1.90 -15.12
N TRP A 135 -6.95 -0.91 -15.31
CA TRP A 135 -7.32 0.51 -15.35
C TRP A 135 -8.37 0.81 -16.43
N GLU A 136 -8.31 0.12 -17.57
CA GLU A 136 -9.32 0.21 -18.62
C GLU A 136 -10.70 -0.23 -18.13
N THR A 137 -10.76 -1.35 -17.40
CA THR A 137 -12.01 -1.84 -16.79
C THR A 137 -12.55 -0.82 -15.79
N ILE A 138 -11.69 -0.28 -14.91
CA ILE A 138 -12.08 0.73 -13.93
C ILE A 138 -12.60 1.98 -14.64
N GLY A 139 -11.91 2.44 -15.69
CA GLY A 139 -12.31 3.60 -16.49
C GLY A 139 -13.66 3.41 -17.17
N LEU A 140 -13.90 2.24 -17.78
CA LEU A 140 -15.18 1.92 -18.43
C LEU A 140 -16.34 1.90 -17.43
N TRP A 141 -16.16 1.25 -16.28
CA TRP A 141 -17.19 1.20 -15.23
C TRP A 141 -17.42 2.56 -14.59
N SER A 142 -16.36 3.35 -14.38
CA SER A 142 -16.48 4.72 -13.89
C SER A 142 -17.26 5.61 -14.87
N GLY A 143 -17.00 5.49 -16.17
CA GLY A 143 -17.75 6.19 -17.21
C GLY A 143 -19.22 5.79 -17.25
N ALA A 144 -19.52 4.49 -17.15
CA ALA A 144 -20.90 4.00 -17.12
C ALA A 144 -21.67 4.53 -15.89
N VAL A 145 -21.07 4.48 -14.70
CA VAL A 145 -21.67 5.03 -13.48
C VAL A 145 -21.88 6.54 -13.60
N GLY A 146 -20.92 7.26 -14.21
CA GLY A 146 -21.05 8.69 -14.50
C GLY A 146 -22.24 9.02 -15.39
N ALA A 147 -22.41 8.28 -16.49
CA ALA A 147 -23.54 8.47 -17.42
C ALA A 147 -24.89 8.20 -16.74
N VAL A 148 -24.99 7.11 -15.97
CA VAL A 148 -26.21 6.80 -15.20
C VAL A 148 -26.51 7.89 -14.17
N GLY A 149 -25.49 8.41 -13.48
CA GLY A 149 -25.65 9.51 -12.53
C GLY A 149 -26.20 10.79 -13.14
N VAL A 150 -25.80 11.13 -14.38
CA VAL A 150 -26.36 12.28 -15.10
C VAL A 150 -27.85 12.08 -15.38
N VAL A 151 -28.26 10.90 -15.85
CA VAL A 151 -29.67 10.60 -16.12
C VAL A 151 -30.49 10.64 -14.82
N ASP A 152 -30.00 9.98 -13.78
CA ASP A 152 -30.63 9.94 -12.45
C ASP A 152 -30.83 11.35 -11.87
N TYR A 153 -29.85 12.25 -12.05
CA TYR A 153 -29.97 13.64 -11.61
C TYR A 153 -31.16 14.36 -12.26
N PHE A 154 -31.31 14.26 -13.58
CA PHE A 154 -32.42 14.93 -14.29
C PHE A 154 -33.78 14.34 -13.94
N VAL A 155 -33.87 13.01 -13.82
CA VAL A 155 -35.10 12.31 -13.43
C VAL A 155 -35.48 12.69 -12.00
N SER A 156 -34.53 12.61 -11.06
CA SER A 156 -34.75 13.00 -9.67
C SER A 156 -35.16 14.47 -9.56
N LYS A 157 -34.49 15.37 -10.27
CA LYS A 157 -34.84 16.81 -10.29
C LYS A 157 -36.27 17.03 -10.78
N TRP A 158 -36.69 16.36 -11.85
CA TRP A 158 -38.06 16.46 -12.35
C TRP A 158 -39.08 15.96 -11.33
N PHE A 159 -38.85 14.80 -10.71
CA PHE A 159 -39.76 14.27 -9.68
C PHE A 159 -39.84 15.17 -8.46
N LEU A 160 -38.72 15.74 -8.02
CA LEU A 160 -38.67 16.67 -6.91
C LEU A 160 -39.39 17.98 -7.23
N GLN A 161 -39.27 18.50 -8.45
CA GLN A 161 -39.94 19.76 -8.82
C GLN A 161 -41.44 19.59 -9.07
N ASN A 162 -41.86 18.44 -9.60
CA ASN A 162 -43.23 18.27 -10.10
C ASN A 162 -44.15 17.47 -9.17
N LYS A 163 -43.63 16.48 -8.43
CA LYS A 163 -44.46 15.52 -7.68
C LYS A 163 -44.11 15.38 -6.20
N TYR A 164 -42.83 15.52 -5.85
CA TYR A 164 -42.33 15.30 -4.49
C TYR A 164 -41.38 16.43 -4.05
N PRO A 165 -41.89 17.66 -3.88
CA PRO A 165 -41.07 18.79 -3.44
C PRO A 165 -40.36 18.51 -2.12
N PRO A 166 -39.08 18.92 -1.99
CA PRO A 166 -38.37 18.78 -0.73
C PRO A 166 -39.01 19.69 0.33
N LYS A 167 -39.13 19.16 1.55
CA LYS A 167 -39.62 19.89 2.73
C LYS A 167 -38.54 20.77 3.35
#